data_AF-A0A094FLB3-F1
#
_entry.id   AF-A0A094FLB3-F1
#
_cell.length_a   1.000
_cell.length_b   1.000
_cell.length_c   1.000
_cell.angle_alpha   90.00
_cell.angle_beta   90.00
_cell.angle_gamma   90.00
#
_symmetry.space_group_name_H-M   'P 1'
#
loop_
_entity.id
_entity.type
_entity.pdbx_description
1 polymer ?
#
loop_
_entity_poly.entity_id
_entity_poly.type
_entity_poly.pdbx_seq_one_letter_code
_entity_poly.pdbx_strand_id
1 'polypeptide(L)'
;MPSKISLTSSIRRPSENTAAADAIPILVDNEYHLFHLSTPPSTVHHPERLRSSWCHLRSKCLTQWERAEQPALSPGESTQSPDADGVWTGSAILGPDGNMHIFYTGYNLAQGGKQVIIHATSHDRIGSLFTKSTQPINLRSDGAARAAFEDIDFRDPFVLYNEDERCYWMLVATRLAEGPHWTRGCLALLTSEDLQTWSLEPKPLYAPNDMVCPECPELFQLPNKKWYLVYSRFSAPNAGMVYRVADDQRGPFHTPRDGSGGTDSMVEDADQCAADGKWMWGGDMAMPREVMAKDDGTLVIEPALEVLKNMFIAQPSTKLTNTECEAVGSTATKSLEINCERPYILTFGIVSSSAASFGLIFDSTSDLNGCYLRFEPTVNSNIRAAAMLYDVPKATLRQRAYSVTSQRNSTPNLQKLTLYEESALV
;
A
#
# COMPACT_ATOMS: atom_id res chain seq x y z
N MET A 1 -2.54 38.14 15.44
CA MET A 1 -3.79 37.41 15.13
C MET A 1 -3.39 35.96 14.91
N PRO A 2 -3.95 34.98 15.64
CA PRO A 2 -3.65 33.60 15.32
C PRO A 2 -4.31 33.25 13.98
N SER A 3 -3.50 32.71 13.09
CA SER A 3 -3.85 32.21 11.76
C SER A 3 -5.06 31.28 11.84
N LYS A 4 -6.01 31.48 10.92
CA LYS A 4 -7.13 30.56 10.70
C LYS A 4 -6.59 29.13 10.57
N ILE A 5 -6.94 28.27 11.51
CA ILE A 5 -6.62 26.84 11.45
C ILE A 5 -7.40 26.26 10.27
N SER A 6 -6.64 25.64 9.38
CA SER A 6 -7.03 25.18 8.04
C SER A 6 -7.95 23.95 8.11
N LEU A 7 -8.68 23.74 7.02
CA LEU A 7 -9.72 22.73 6.83
C LEU A 7 -9.25 21.32 7.22
N THR A 8 -10.02 20.62 8.05
CA THR A 8 -9.87 19.17 8.25
C THR A 8 -9.94 18.50 6.88
N SER A 9 -8.83 17.93 6.43
CA SER A 9 -8.71 17.28 5.14
C SER A 9 -8.99 15.79 5.26
N SER A 10 -9.53 15.19 4.20
CA SER A 10 -9.69 13.75 4.13
C SER A 10 -8.31 13.09 3.98
N ILE A 11 -8.10 11.94 4.64
CA ILE A 11 -6.92 11.06 4.43
C ILE A 11 -6.82 10.55 2.98
N ARG A 12 -7.95 10.59 2.26
CA ARG A 12 -8.08 10.22 0.85
C ARG A 12 -7.16 11.05 -0.06
N ARG A 13 -7.34 10.85 -1.36
CA ARG A 13 -6.65 11.58 -2.43
C ARG A 13 -6.64 13.11 -2.22
N PRO A 14 -5.57 13.84 -2.58
CA PRO A 14 -5.49 15.30 -2.44
C PRO A 14 -6.62 16.08 -3.14
N SER A 15 -7.06 15.60 -4.30
CA SER A 15 -8.16 16.19 -5.07
C SER A 15 -8.77 15.16 -6.01
N GLU A 16 -9.93 15.44 -6.61
CA GLU A 16 -10.56 14.54 -7.61
C GLU A 16 -9.61 14.15 -8.76
N ASN A 17 -8.69 15.04 -9.13
CA ASN A 17 -7.75 14.85 -10.25
C ASN A 17 -6.33 14.50 -9.81
N THR A 18 -6.12 14.20 -8.53
CA THR A 18 -4.80 13.88 -7.96
C THR A 18 -4.95 12.69 -7.04
N ALA A 19 -4.47 11.54 -7.46
CA ALA A 19 -4.51 10.30 -6.69
C ALA A 19 -3.50 10.30 -5.54
N ALA A 20 -3.83 9.62 -4.44
CA ALA A 20 -2.85 9.17 -3.45
C ALA A 20 -2.41 7.75 -3.81
N ALA A 21 -1.11 7.52 -3.92
CA ALA A 21 -0.52 6.20 -4.12
C ALA A 21 0.27 5.82 -2.85
N ASP A 22 1.38 5.11 -3.03
CA ASP A 22 2.19 4.50 -1.99
C ASP A 22 2.28 5.37 -0.71
N ALA A 23 1.84 4.78 0.40
CA ALA A 23 1.79 5.41 1.72
C ALA A 23 3.09 5.15 2.50
N ILE A 24 3.59 6.17 3.18
CA ILE A 24 4.81 6.14 3.99
C ILE A 24 4.50 6.70 5.39
N PRO A 25 4.03 5.87 6.33
CA PRO A 25 3.67 6.30 7.68
C PRO A 25 4.88 6.39 8.62
N ILE A 26 4.82 7.30 9.59
CA ILE A 26 5.72 7.34 10.76
C ILE A 26 5.00 7.95 11.96
N LEU A 27 5.23 7.41 13.16
CA LEU A 27 4.73 7.99 14.41
C LEU A 27 5.83 8.81 15.07
N VAL A 28 5.59 10.09 15.32
CA VAL A 28 6.53 11.00 16.00
C VAL A 28 5.80 11.74 17.12
N ASP A 29 6.31 11.64 18.35
CA ASP A 29 5.78 12.40 19.50
C ASP A 29 4.25 12.27 19.73
N ASN A 30 3.72 11.05 19.51
CA ASN A 30 2.28 10.72 19.53
C ASN A 30 1.42 11.42 18.46
N GLU A 31 2.05 11.94 17.41
CA GLU A 31 1.39 12.43 16.20
C GLU A 31 1.71 11.47 15.04
N TYR A 32 0.67 11.03 14.34
CA TYR A 32 0.80 10.22 13.13
C TYR A 32 1.16 11.15 11.99
N HIS A 33 2.32 10.90 11.37
CA HIS A 33 2.71 11.50 10.11
C HIS A 33 2.47 10.47 9.02
N LEU A 34 1.92 10.92 7.90
CA LEU A 34 1.65 10.10 6.75
C LEU A 34 2.10 10.86 5.54
N PHE A 35 3.16 10.38 4.90
CA PHE A 35 3.49 10.80 3.56
C PHE A 35 2.82 9.87 2.56
N HIS A 36 2.53 10.38 1.38
CA HIS A 36 2.15 9.51 0.27
C HIS A 36 2.57 10.11 -1.05
N LEU A 37 2.77 9.26 -2.05
CA LEU A 37 3.01 9.71 -3.40
C LEU A 37 1.75 10.31 -4.01
N SER A 38 1.93 11.38 -4.79
CA SER A 38 0.88 11.99 -5.59
C SER A 38 1.40 12.26 -6.99
N THR A 39 0.66 11.82 -8.00
CA THR A 39 0.98 12.12 -9.40
C THR A 39 0.67 13.59 -9.70
N PRO A 40 1.28 14.17 -10.76
CA PRO A 40 0.88 15.48 -11.22
C PRO A 40 -0.63 15.51 -11.58
N PRO A 41 -1.34 16.61 -11.32
CA PRO A 41 -2.77 16.70 -11.57
C PRO A 41 -3.14 16.30 -13.00
N SER A 42 -4.21 15.51 -13.14
CA SER A 42 -4.76 15.07 -14.43
C SER A 42 -3.81 14.24 -15.29
N THR A 43 -2.74 13.67 -14.72
CA THR A 43 -1.82 12.78 -15.45
C THR A 43 -2.18 11.31 -15.21
N VAL A 44 -2.30 10.56 -16.31
CA VAL A 44 -2.64 9.12 -16.29
C VAL A 44 -1.58 8.30 -17.01
N HIS A 45 -0.83 8.91 -17.94
CA HIS A 45 0.07 8.20 -18.83
C HIS A 45 1.52 8.46 -18.51
N HIS A 46 2.33 7.45 -18.81
CA HIS A 46 3.77 7.60 -18.92
C HIS A 46 4.12 8.60 -20.06
N PRO A 47 5.13 9.47 -19.91
CA PRO A 47 6.00 9.63 -18.75
C PRO A 47 5.47 10.62 -17.71
N GLU A 48 4.50 11.46 -18.06
CA GLU A 48 4.03 12.58 -17.23
C GLU A 48 3.58 12.11 -15.83
N ARG A 49 2.92 10.96 -15.74
CA ARG A 49 2.47 10.37 -14.46
C ARG A 49 3.62 10.02 -13.51
N LEU A 50 4.85 9.87 -14.00
CA LEU A 50 5.98 9.41 -13.20
C LEU A 50 6.53 10.50 -12.28
N ARG A 51 6.24 11.77 -12.57
CA ARG A 51 6.73 12.96 -11.85
C ARG A 51 6.04 13.14 -10.49
N SER A 52 5.96 12.06 -9.71
CA SER A 52 5.32 12.01 -8.41
C SER A 52 6.05 12.88 -7.39
N SER A 53 5.26 13.45 -6.47
CA SER A 53 5.71 14.23 -5.32
C SER A 53 5.21 13.59 -4.02
N TRP A 54 5.84 13.91 -2.89
CA TRP A 54 5.39 13.44 -1.57
C TRP A 54 4.45 14.47 -0.94
N CYS A 55 3.19 14.12 -0.74
CA CYS A 55 2.29 14.86 0.13
C CYS A 55 2.56 14.51 1.59
N HIS A 56 2.24 15.41 2.52
CA HIS A 56 2.39 15.18 3.96
C HIS A 56 1.08 15.48 4.69
N LEU A 57 0.61 14.52 5.47
CA LEU A 57 -0.49 14.67 6.40
C LEU A 57 -0.05 14.39 7.83
N ARG A 58 -0.74 15.02 8.78
CA ARG A 58 -0.58 14.77 10.21
C ARG A 58 -1.92 14.55 10.89
N SER A 59 -1.95 13.67 11.88
CA SER A 59 -3.14 13.42 12.71
C SER A 59 -2.76 13.02 14.11
N LYS A 60 -3.59 13.37 15.09
CA LYS A 60 -3.48 12.87 16.48
C LYS A 60 -4.48 11.76 16.80
N CYS A 61 -5.34 11.41 15.85
CA CYS A 61 -6.53 10.60 16.12
C CYS A 61 -6.92 9.66 14.97
N LEU A 62 -6.10 9.60 13.91
CA LEU A 62 -6.29 8.79 12.69
C LEU A 62 -7.54 9.10 11.84
N THR A 63 -8.41 10.01 12.28
CA THR A 63 -9.65 10.36 11.56
C THR A 63 -9.66 11.81 11.06
N GLN A 64 -9.05 12.72 11.80
CA GLN A 64 -8.90 14.12 11.39
C GLN A 64 -7.46 14.35 10.95
N TRP A 65 -7.29 14.74 9.69
CA TRP A 65 -5.97 14.92 9.09
C TRP A 65 -5.75 16.36 8.63
N GLU A 66 -4.59 16.89 8.95
CA GLU A 66 -4.09 18.17 8.43
C GLU A 66 -3.10 17.88 7.31
N ARG A 67 -3.41 18.35 6.10
CA ARG A 67 -2.52 18.24 4.95
C ARG A 67 -1.66 19.50 4.82
N ALA A 68 -0.36 19.31 4.62
CA ALA A 68 0.56 20.41 4.33
C ALA A 68 0.17 21.10 3.00
N GLU A 69 0.29 22.44 2.95
CA GLU A 69 -0.05 23.22 1.75
C GLU A 69 0.89 22.94 0.58
N GLN A 70 2.13 22.58 0.86
CA GLN A 70 3.15 22.24 -0.13
C GLN A 70 3.55 20.77 0.03
N PRO A 71 3.93 20.09 -1.07
CA PRO A 71 4.56 18.79 -0.99
C PRO A 71 5.82 18.83 -0.11
N ALA A 72 6.05 17.77 0.66
CA ALA A 72 7.29 17.60 1.43
C ALA A 72 8.50 17.44 0.51
N LEU A 73 8.32 16.74 -0.62
CA LEU A 73 9.32 16.55 -1.67
C LEU A 73 8.68 16.71 -3.05
N SER A 74 9.38 17.38 -3.97
CA SER A 74 8.98 17.54 -5.38
C SER A 74 10.12 17.11 -6.31
N PRO A 75 9.84 16.64 -7.54
CA PRO A 75 10.86 16.29 -8.53
C PRO A 75 11.87 17.40 -8.77
N GLY A 76 13.09 17.03 -9.16
CA GLY A 76 14.13 18.01 -9.50
C GLY A 76 13.75 18.86 -10.73
N GLU A 77 14.09 20.15 -10.68
CA GLU A 77 13.83 21.10 -11.77
C GLU A 77 14.84 20.95 -12.93
N SER A 78 16.06 20.49 -12.63
CA SER A 78 17.08 20.23 -13.65
C SER A 78 16.98 18.82 -14.17
N THR A 79 17.14 18.63 -15.49
CA THR A 79 17.20 17.30 -16.14
C THR A 79 18.39 16.46 -15.66
N GLN A 80 19.39 17.08 -15.02
CA GLN A 80 20.52 16.39 -14.41
C GLN A 80 20.23 15.89 -12.99
N SER A 81 19.13 16.33 -12.37
CA SER A 81 18.76 15.89 -11.01
C SER A 81 18.48 14.39 -11.00
N PRO A 82 18.97 13.62 -10.03
CA PRO A 82 18.73 12.17 -9.99
C PRO A 82 17.24 11.80 -9.83
N ASP A 83 16.39 12.73 -9.41
CA ASP A 83 14.94 12.61 -9.27
C ASP A 83 14.16 13.52 -10.22
N ALA A 84 14.76 13.91 -11.35
CA ALA A 84 14.16 14.85 -12.29
C ALA A 84 12.77 14.41 -12.77
N ASP A 85 12.53 13.11 -12.93
CA ASP A 85 11.28 12.55 -13.45
C ASP A 85 10.42 11.89 -12.38
N GLY A 86 10.79 11.97 -11.10
CA GLY A 86 9.98 11.44 -10.01
C GLY A 86 10.71 11.33 -8.67
N VAL A 87 9.99 11.70 -7.61
CA VAL A 87 10.32 11.38 -6.23
C VAL A 87 9.44 10.20 -5.83
N TRP A 88 9.96 8.99 -5.99
CA TRP A 88 9.23 7.74 -5.76
C TRP A 88 9.37 7.27 -4.31
N THR A 89 8.90 6.06 -4.05
CA THR A 89 8.64 5.52 -2.71
C THR A 89 9.93 5.37 -1.91
N GLY A 90 9.76 5.32 -0.59
CA GLY A 90 10.82 5.14 0.38
C GLY A 90 10.28 5.18 1.79
N SER A 91 11.06 5.70 2.75
CA SER A 91 10.72 5.68 4.17
C SER A 91 11.15 6.95 4.88
N ALA A 92 10.49 7.24 6.00
CA ALA A 92 10.87 8.28 6.94
C ALA A 92 11.36 7.66 8.26
N ILE A 93 12.35 8.28 8.89
CA ILE A 93 12.90 7.84 10.19
C ILE A 93 13.38 9.05 10.99
N LEU A 94 13.35 8.98 12.33
CA LEU A 94 14.07 9.93 13.18
C LEU A 94 15.55 9.57 13.24
N GLY A 95 16.40 10.53 12.92
CA GLY A 95 17.85 10.37 12.95
C GLY A 95 18.44 10.52 14.35
N PRO A 96 19.75 10.29 14.50
CA PRO A 96 20.46 10.45 15.76
C PRO A 96 20.54 11.92 16.23
N ASP A 97 20.32 12.88 15.32
CA ASP A 97 20.19 14.31 15.63
C ASP A 97 18.79 14.67 16.18
N GLY A 98 17.86 13.71 16.20
CA GLY A 98 16.49 13.88 16.62
C GLY A 98 15.56 14.41 15.53
N ASN A 99 16.05 14.72 14.33
CA ASN A 99 15.25 15.28 13.23
C ASN A 99 14.71 14.18 12.31
N MET A 100 13.72 14.53 11.49
CA MET A 100 13.19 13.61 10.49
C MET A 100 14.09 13.53 9.26
N HIS A 101 14.41 12.32 8.85
CA HIS A 101 15.10 12.00 7.61
C HIS A 101 14.17 11.20 6.69
N ILE A 102 14.23 11.48 5.39
CA ILE A 102 13.56 10.70 4.36
C ILE A 102 14.63 10.09 3.45
N PHE A 103 14.49 8.79 3.17
CA PHE A 103 15.18 8.13 2.08
C PHE A 103 14.14 7.78 1.04
N TYR A 104 14.39 8.12 -0.22
CA TYR A 104 13.43 7.92 -1.29
C TYR A 104 14.12 7.53 -2.59
N THR A 105 13.33 7.02 -3.53
CA THR A 105 13.82 6.66 -4.85
C THR A 105 13.77 7.85 -5.80
N GLY A 106 14.92 8.30 -6.28
CA GLY A 106 15.01 9.22 -7.40
C GLY A 106 14.91 8.48 -8.73
N TYR A 107 14.08 8.99 -9.62
CA TYR A 107 13.94 8.49 -10.99
C TYR A 107 14.28 9.56 -12.02
N ASN A 108 15.08 9.19 -13.02
CA ASN A 108 15.46 10.07 -14.12
C ASN A 108 15.51 9.31 -15.46
N LEU A 109 14.64 9.67 -16.39
CA LEU A 109 14.55 9.11 -17.74
C LEU A 109 15.75 9.50 -18.61
N ALA A 110 16.25 10.72 -18.47
CA ALA A 110 17.46 11.18 -19.18
C ALA A 110 18.73 10.41 -18.76
N GLN A 111 18.70 9.76 -17.60
CA GLN A 111 19.74 8.84 -17.12
C GLN A 111 19.38 7.36 -17.33
N GLY A 112 18.57 7.06 -18.36
CA GLY A 112 18.22 5.69 -18.74
C GLY A 112 17.18 5.02 -17.85
N GLY A 113 16.42 5.80 -17.06
CA GLY A 113 15.44 5.27 -16.11
C GLY A 113 16.10 4.61 -14.89
N LYS A 114 17.36 4.95 -14.61
CA LYS A 114 18.09 4.44 -13.45
C LYS A 114 17.41 4.91 -12.16
N GLN A 115 17.14 3.96 -11.27
CA GLN A 115 16.61 4.23 -9.93
C GLN A 115 17.77 4.36 -8.96
N VAL A 116 17.77 5.41 -8.15
CA VAL A 116 18.82 5.68 -7.16
C VAL A 116 18.19 6.11 -5.84
N ILE A 117 18.85 5.82 -4.72
CA ILE A 117 18.38 6.27 -3.41
C ILE A 117 18.93 7.65 -3.09
N ILE A 118 18.07 8.57 -2.69
CA ILE A 118 18.41 9.94 -2.30
C ILE A 118 17.99 10.17 -0.85
N HIS A 119 18.82 10.90 -0.12
CA HIS A 119 18.57 11.33 1.25
C HIS A 119 18.03 12.76 1.27
N ALA A 120 16.96 13.00 2.00
CA ALA A 120 16.45 14.31 2.33
C ALA A 120 16.38 14.48 3.85
N THR A 121 16.80 15.64 4.34
CA THR A 121 16.90 15.92 5.79
C THR A 121 15.99 17.07 6.16
N SER A 122 15.26 16.94 7.27
CA SER A 122 14.57 18.06 7.88
C SER A 122 15.43 18.71 8.96
N HIS A 123 15.11 19.95 9.30
CA HIS A 123 15.74 20.68 10.39
C HIS A 123 14.99 20.49 11.72
N ASP A 124 13.87 19.76 11.71
CA ASP A 124 13.07 19.44 12.88
C ASP A 124 12.58 17.98 12.85
N ARG A 125 12.01 17.53 13.97
CA ARG A 125 11.50 16.16 14.11
C ARG A 125 10.16 15.95 13.40
N ILE A 126 9.43 17.03 13.10
CA ILE A 126 8.08 16.96 12.52
C ILE A 126 8.09 16.94 10.98
N GLY A 127 9.24 17.19 10.36
CA GLY A 127 9.38 17.20 8.91
C GLY A 127 8.75 18.42 8.27
N SER A 128 8.88 19.62 8.85
CA SER A 128 8.22 20.82 8.32
C SER A 128 8.75 21.29 6.96
N LEU A 129 10.03 21.04 6.71
CA LEU A 129 10.71 21.32 5.44
C LEU A 129 11.88 20.35 5.25
N PHE A 130 12.07 19.85 4.04
CA PHE A 130 13.16 18.94 3.69
C PHE A 130 14.16 19.58 2.72
N THR A 131 15.45 19.35 2.99
CA THR A 131 16.55 19.65 2.06
C THR A 131 17.04 18.34 1.45
N LYS A 132 16.89 18.21 0.13
CA LYS A 132 17.32 17.03 -0.65
C LYS A 132 18.82 17.07 -0.91
N SER A 133 19.49 15.93 -0.80
CA SER A 133 20.85 15.77 -1.32
C SER A 133 20.84 15.91 -2.85
N THR A 134 21.87 16.53 -3.40
CA THR A 134 22.06 16.64 -4.85
C THR A 134 22.66 15.38 -5.47
N GLN A 135 23.17 14.47 -4.64
CA GLN A 135 23.77 13.20 -5.05
C GLN A 135 23.03 12.03 -4.39
N PRO A 136 23.04 10.84 -5.03
CA PRO A 136 22.60 9.61 -4.38
C PRO A 136 23.36 9.34 -3.06
N ILE A 137 22.82 8.44 -2.24
CA ILE A 137 23.45 8.03 -0.97
C ILE A 137 24.91 7.60 -1.17
N ASN A 138 25.73 7.87 -0.17
CA ASN A 138 27.14 7.50 -0.19
C ASN A 138 27.31 6.01 0.17
N LEU A 139 27.68 5.19 -0.81
CA LEU A 139 28.05 3.79 -0.59
C LEU A 139 29.56 3.68 -0.29
N ARG A 140 29.91 2.98 0.80
CA ARG A 140 31.30 2.54 1.01
C ARG A 140 31.70 1.71 -0.19
N SER A 141 32.83 2.05 -0.81
CA SER A 141 33.27 1.51 -2.08
C SER A 141 33.58 0.02 -1.96
N ASP A 142 32.60 -0.82 -2.25
CA ASP A 142 32.76 -2.25 -2.54
C ASP A 142 32.03 -2.58 -3.84
N GLY A 143 32.73 -2.40 -4.96
CA GLY A 143 32.20 -2.70 -6.29
C GLY A 143 31.80 -4.17 -6.45
N ALA A 144 32.35 -5.09 -5.64
CA ALA A 144 31.99 -6.50 -5.68
C ALA A 144 30.58 -6.74 -5.12
N ALA A 145 30.22 -6.06 -4.01
CA ALA A 145 28.87 -6.14 -3.48
C ALA A 145 27.84 -5.58 -4.48
N ARG A 146 28.14 -4.45 -5.12
CA ARG A 146 27.24 -3.85 -6.10
C ARG A 146 27.02 -4.73 -7.34
N ALA A 147 28.04 -5.48 -7.77
CA ALA A 147 27.97 -6.38 -8.91
C ALA A 147 27.01 -7.57 -8.72
N ALA A 148 26.58 -7.86 -7.48
CA ALA A 148 25.59 -8.90 -7.21
C ALA A 148 24.16 -8.50 -7.64
N PHE A 149 23.91 -7.21 -7.84
CA PHE A 149 22.59 -6.64 -8.14
C PHE A 149 22.57 -5.96 -9.50
N GLU A 150 21.40 -5.82 -10.12
CA GLU A 150 21.28 -5.16 -11.42
C GLU A 150 21.41 -3.63 -11.33
N ASP A 151 21.52 -2.96 -12.49
CA ASP A 151 21.81 -1.52 -12.57
C ASP A 151 20.63 -0.56 -12.67
N ILE A 152 19.42 -1.07 -12.94
CA ILE A 152 18.24 -0.25 -13.17
C ILE A 152 17.30 -0.26 -11.97
N ASP A 153 16.89 -1.45 -11.53
CA ASP A 153 15.98 -1.62 -10.39
C ASP A 153 16.73 -1.49 -9.06
N PHE A 154 16.56 -0.37 -8.36
CA PHE A 154 17.13 -0.12 -7.02
C PHE A 154 16.32 0.97 -6.30
N ARG A 155 15.23 0.56 -5.64
CA ARG A 155 14.17 1.46 -5.16
C ARG A 155 13.56 1.04 -3.83
N ASP A 156 12.59 1.84 -3.40
CA ASP A 156 11.73 1.67 -2.23
C ASP A 156 12.54 1.42 -0.94
N PRO A 157 13.45 2.35 -0.57
CA PRO A 157 14.30 2.18 0.60
C PRO A 157 13.47 2.20 1.89
N PHE A 158 13.56 1.15 2.69
CA PHE A 158 12.96 1.09 4.03
C PHE A 158 14.04 1.08 5.10
N VAL A 159 14.09 2.16 5.89
CA VAL A 159 15.11 2.37 6.90
C VAL A 159 14.54 2.12 8.30
N LEU A 160 15.26 1.30 9.08
CA LEU A 160 14.99 1.05 10.49
C LEU A 160 16.28 1.13 11.32
N TYR A 161 16.16 1.41 12.60
CA TYR A 161 17.27 1.17 13.53
C TYR A 161 17.21 -0.27 14.03
N ASN A 162 18.30 -1.00 13.84
CA ASN A 162 18.46 -2.36 14.31
C ASN A 162 19.09 -2.34 15.71
N GLU A 163 18.30 -2.63 16.74
CA GLU A 163 18.76 -2.60 18.13
C GLU A 163 19.82 -3.69 18.42
N ASP A 164 19.67 -4.88 17.84
CA ASP A 164 20.57 -6.02 18.10
C ASP A 164 21.95 -5.81 17.46
N GLU A 165 22.00 -5.27 16.24
CA GLU A 165 23.25 -4.95 15.53
C GLU A 165 23.74 -3.51 15.77
N ARG A 166 22.94 -2.71 16.50
CA ARG A 166 23.24 -1.33 16.91
C ARG A 166 23.60 -0.41 15.73
N CYS A 167 22.95 -0.62 14.60
CA CYS A 167 23.16 0.16 13.38
C CYS A 167 21.83 0.36 12.65
N TYR A 168 21.79 1.32 11.73
CA TYR A 168 20.67 1.49 10.82
C TYR A 168 20.75 0.45 9.71
N TRP A 169 19.62 -0.16 9.40
CA TRP A 169 19.42 -1.01 8.24
C TRP A 169 18.59 -0.27 7.20
N MET A 170 18.91 -0.48 5.94
CA MET A 170 18.09 -0.07 4.80
C MET A 170 17.85 -1.28 3.91
N LEU A 171 16.58 -1.67 3.77
CA LEU A 171 16.14 -2.64 2.78
C LEU A 171 15.90 -1.91 1.47
N VAL A 172 16.32 -2.48 0.34
CA VAL A 172 16.10 -1.90 -0.99
C VAL A 172 15.54 -2.96 -1.93
N ALA A 173 14.42 -2.66 -2.58
CA ALA A 173 13.83 -3.47 -3.64
C ALA A 173 14.72 -3.41 -4.89
N THR A 174 15.21 -4.57 -5.32
CA THR A 174 16.11 -4.70 -6.46
C THR A 174 15.99 -6.10 -7.07
N ARG A 175 16.91 -6.43 -7.95
CA ARG A 175 17.01 -7.72 -8.63
C ARG A 175 18.46 -8.17 -8.63
N LEU A 176 18.67 -9.48 -8.61
CA LEU A 176 19.98 -10.05 -8.82
C LEU A 176 20.47 -9.71 -10.23
N ALA A 177 21.78 -9.51 -10.37
CA ALA A 177 22.40 -9.23 -11.67
C ALA A 177 22.15 -10.36 -12.69
N GLU A 178 22.16 -11.60 -12.19
CA GLU A 178 22.04 -12.83 -12.98
C GLU A 178 20.81 -13.67 -12.58
N GLY A 179 20.40 -14.57 -13.48
CA GLY A 179 19.26 -15.47 -13.28
C GLY A 179 18.04 -15.12 -14.14
N PRO A 180 16.94 -15.89 -14.04
CA PRO A 180 15.78 -15.71 -14.90
C PRO A 180 15.14 -14.34 -14.71
N HIS A 181 14.94 -13.62 -15.81
CA HIS A 181 14.47 -12.23 -15.82
C HIS A 181 13.23 -11.99 -14.94
N TRP A 182 12.25 -12.91 -15.00
CA TRP A 182 10.94 -12.75 -14.35
C TRP A 182 10.91 -13.12 -12.87
N THR A 183 11.97 -13.73 -12.34
CA THR A 183 11.94 -14.31 -10.99
C THR A 183 13.07 -13.85 -10.10
N ARG A 184 14.08 -13.14 -10.64
CA ARG A 184 15.28 -12.73 -9.90
C ARG A 184 15.12 -11.52 -8.95
N GLY A 185 13.89 -11.11 -8.63
CA GLY A 185 13.62 -10.06 -7.66
C GLY A 185 14.13 -10.41 -6.25
N CYS A 186 14.69 -9.43 -5.56
CA CYS A 186 15.28 -9.60 -4.24
C CYS A 186 15.30 -8.31 -3.42
N LEU A 187 15.63 -8.43 -2.15
CA LEU A 187 15.88 -7.31 -1.25
C LEU A 187 17.37 -7.24 -0.92
N ALA A 188 18.01 -6.15 -1.30
CA ALA A 188 19.34 -5.81 -0.81
C ALA A 188 19.25 -5.27 0.62
N LEU A 189 20.32 -5.46 1.39
CA LEU A 189 20.48 -4.90 2.73
C LEU A 189 21.69 -3.98 2.75
N LEU A 190 21.50 -2.76 3.21
CA LEU A 190 22.56 -1.81 3.50
C LEU A 190 22.58 -1.52 4.99
N THR A 191 23.77 -1.28 5.54
CA THR A 191 23.96 -0.93 6.95
C THR A 191 24.68 0.41 7.10
N SER A 192 24.31 1.20 8.11
CA SER A 192 24.94 2.49 8.40
C SER A 192 24.96 2.75 9.90
N GLU A 193 26.00 3.42 10.39
CA GLU A 193 26.08 3.87 11.79
C GLU A 193 25.48 5.28 11.98
N ASP A 194 25.37 6.06 10.90
CA ASP A 194 25.15 7.51 10.95
C ASP A 194 24.08 8.05 9.98
N LEU A 195 23.41 7.17 9.23
CA LEU A 195 22.48 7.46 8.14
C LEU A 195 23.10 8.16 6.91
N GLN A 196 24.39 8.48 6.92
CA GLN A 196 25.08 9.22 5.86
C GLN A 196 25.85 8.30 4.93
N THR A 197 26.59 7.34 5.51
CA THR A 197 27.43 6.42 4.77
C THR A 197 26.93 4.99 4.96
N TRP A 198 26.70 4.30 3.84
CA TRP A 198 26.06 3.00 3.81
C TRP A 198 26.99 1.92 3.27
N SER A 199 26.95 0.73 3.87
CA SER A 199 27.67 -0.46 3.39
C SER A 199 26.65 -1.43 2.79
N LEU A 200 26.77 -1.73 1.50
CA LEU A 200 25.92 -2.72 0.84
C LEU A 200 26.40 -4.12 1.15
N GLU A 201 25.52 -4.99 1.63
CA GLU A 201 25.86 -6.40 1.82
C GLU A 201 25.98 -7.13 0.48
N PRO A 202 26.98 -8.02 0.32
CA PRO A 202 27.20 -8.74 -0.94
C PRO A 202 26.15 -9.81 -1.23
N LYS A 203 25.33 -10.17 -0.24
CA LYS A 203 24.22 -11.12 -0.39
C LYS A 203 22.90 -10.39 -0.13
N PRO A 204 21.84 -10.69 -0.89
CA PRO A 204 20.51 -10.17 -0.57
C PRO A 204 20.04 -10.71 0.78
N LEU A 205 19.25 -9.91 1.50
CA LEU A 205 18.53 -10.34 2.70
C LEU A 205 17.46 -11.39 2.34
N TYR A 206 16.80 -11.20 1.19
CA TYR A 206 15.73 -12.07 0.73
C TYR A 206 15.72 -12.17 -0.79
N ALA A 207 15.77 -13.39 -1.34
CA ALA A 207 15.77 -13.66 -2.77
C ALA A 207 15.00 -14.96 -3.07
N PRO A 208 13.65 -14.92 -3.11
CA PRO A 208 12.82 -16.12 -3.23
C PRO A 208 12.81 -16.74 -4.63
N ASN A 209 13.37 -16.03 -5.62
CA ASN A 209 13.41 -16.46 -7.01
C ASN A 209 12.01 -16.76 -7.60
N ASP A 210 11.00 -15.95 -7.28
CA ASP A 210 9.61 -16.15 -7.70
C ASP A 210 8.86 -14.88 -8.14
N MET A 211 9.56 -13.73 -8.25
CA MET A 211 8.94 -12.47 -8.65
C MET A 211 9.91 -11.53 -9.37
N VAL A 212 9.37 -10.50 -10.03
CA VAL A 212 10.19 -9.52 -10.73
C VAL A 212 10.89 -8.57 -9.76
N CYS A 213 10.17 -7.97 -8.82
CA CYS A 213 10.73 -7.11 -7.78
C CYS A 213 9.77 -7.07 -6.56
N PRO A 214 10.27 -7.20 -5.32
CA PRO A 214 9.48 -7.01 -4.10
C PRO A 214 9.37 -5.53 -3.74
N GLU A 215 8.32 -4.85 -4.22
CA GLU A 215 8.14 -3.39 -4.04
C GLU A 215 7.71 -3.02 -2.63
N CYS A 216 8.00 -1.79 -2.20
CA CYS A 216 7.61 -1.26 -0.88
C CYS A 216 7.89 -2.23 0.28
N PRO A 217 9.15 -2.69 0.47
CA PRO A 217 9.47 -3.62 1.54
C PRO A 217 9.36 -2.95 2.90
N GLU A 218 8.88 -3.68 3.90
CA GLU A 218 8.92 -3.28 5.31
C GLU A 218 9.36 -4.46 6.18
N LEU A 219 10.16 -4.19 7.21
CA LEU A 219 10.63 -5.19 8.17
C LEU A 219 10.36 -4.72 9.60
N PHE A 220 9.59 -5.49 10.36
CA PHE A 220 9.28 -5.17 11.76
C PHE A 220 9.10 -6.42 12.61
N GLN A 221 9.21 -6.26 13.93
CA GLN A 221 8.92 -7.30 14.90
C GLN A 221 7.59 -7.01 15.61
N LEU A 222 6.77 -8.05 15.80
CA LEU A 222 5.52 -7.95 16.57
C LEU A 222 5.66 -8.54 17.98
N PRO A 223 4.71 -8.32 18.92
CA PRO A 223 4.81 -8.77 20.30
C PRO A 223 5.08 -10.27 20.52
N ASN A 224 4.69 -11.12 19.55
CA ASN A 224 4.99 -12.55 19.53
C ASN A 224 6.48 -12.88 19.25
N LYS A 225 7.35 -11.86 19.15
CA LYS A 225 8.80 -11.94 18.93
C LYS A 225 9.21 -12.48 17.55
N LYS A 226 8.27 -12.57 16.62
CA LYS A 226 8.57 -12.93 15.23
C LYS A 226 8.80 -11.69 14.38
N TRP A 227 9.65 -11.85 13.38
CA TRP A 227 9.96 -10.86 12.37
C TRP A 227 9.06 -11.02 11.15
N TYR A 228 8.57 -9.90 10.65
CA TYR A 228 7.63 -9.81 9.55
C TYR A 228 8.25 -8.99 8.43
N LEU A 229 8.47 -9.63 7.29
CA LEU A 229 8.89 -8.99 6.05
C LEU A 229 7.67 -8.84 5.14
N VAL A 230 7.20 -7.62 4.96
CA VAL A 230 6.06 -7.28 4.09
C VAL A 230 6.58 -6.67 2.80
N TYR A 231 5.96 -6.97 1.67
CA TYR A 231 6.26 -6.34 0.38
C TYR A 231 5.10 -6.53 -0.60
N SER A 232 5.08 -5.70 -1.64
CA SER A 232 4.08 -5.73 -2.71
C SER A 232 4.59 -6.46 -3.95
N ARG A 233 3.71 -7.26 -4.55
CA ARG A 233 3.91 -7.90 -5.85
C ARG A 233 3.02 -7.21 -6.88
N PHE A 234 3.59 -6.81 -8.02
CA PHE A 234 2.82 -6.19 -9.10
C PHE A 234 2.44 -7.17 -10.23
N SER A 235 3.04 -8.36 -10.29
CA SER A 235 2.80 -9.35 -11.34
C SER A 235 1.73 -10.37 -10.95
N ALA A 236 0.77 -10.60 -11.85
CA ALA A 236 -0.18 -11.71 -11.78
C ALA A 236 0.54 -13.07 -11.79
N PRO A 237 -0.05 -14.15 -11.22
CA PRO A 237 -1.40 -14.22 -10.64
C PRO A 237 -1.51 -13.71 -9.21
N ASN A 238 -0.40 -13.49 -8.51
CA ASN A 238 -0.38 -13.18 -7.07
C ASN A 238 0.00 -11.70 -6.82
N ALA A 239 -0.65 -10.78 -7.52
CA ALA A 239 -0.46 -9.35 -7.30
C ALA A 239 -1.10 -8.92 -5.96
N GLY A 240 -0.47 -7.97 -5.28
CA GLY A 240 -0.91 -7.49 -3.97
C GLY A 240 0.18 -7.58 -2.91
N MET A 241 -0.18 -7.13 -1.71
CA MET A 241 0.70 -7.19 -0.54
C MET A 241 0.81 -8.64 -0.03
N VAL A 242 2.03 -9.07 0.27
CA VAL A 242 2.33 -10.35 0.89
C VAL A 242 3.29 -10.14 2.05
N TYR A 243 3.36 -11.10 2.96
CA TYR A 243 4.32 -11.09 4.05
C TYR A 243 5.01 -12.43 4.23
N ARG A 244 6.16 -12.41 4.89
CA ARG A 244 6.92 -13.58 5.33
C ARG A 244 7.25 -13.44 6.80
N VAL A 245 7.42 -14.58 7.45
CA VAL A 245 7.66 -14.67 8.89
C VAL A 245 9.01 -15.34 9.14
N ALA A 246 9.76 -14.84 10.10
CA ALA A 246 11.02 -15.41 10.57
C ALA A 246 11.14 -15.32 12.09
N ASP A 247 11.97 -16.17 12.68
CA ASP A 247 12.34 -16.07 14.10
C ASP A 247 13.54 -15.13 14.33
N ASP A 248 14.24 -14.74 13.26
CA ASP A 248 15.41 -13.86 13.27
C ASP A 248 15.27 -12.76 12.20
N GLN A 249 15.80 -11.57 12.50
CA GLN A 249 15.76 -10.40 11.61
C GLN A 249 16.45 -10.60 10.27
N ARG A 250 17.40 -11.53 10.18
CA ARG A 250 18.08 -11.94 8.93
C ARG A 250 17.41 -13.14 8.25
N GLY A 251 16.30 -13.63 8.77
CA GLY A 251 15.62 -14.82 8.27
C GLY A 251 16.16 -16.13 8.86
N PRO A 252 15.84 -17.30 8.27
CA PRO A 252 15.13 -17.46 7.01
C PRO A 252 13.66 -17.04 7.07
N PHE A 253 13.21 -16.35 6.02
CA PHE A 253 11.84 -15.89 5.87
C PHE A 253 10.97 -16.95 5.19
N HIS A 254 9.83 -17.28 5.79
CA HIS A 254 8.93 -18.33 5.31
C HIS A 254 7.49 -17.83 5.13
N THR A 255 6.76 -18.48 4.23
CA THR A 255 5.31 -18.30 4.07
C THR A 255 4.60 -18.96 5.27
N PRO A 256 3.74 -18.25 6.02
CA PRO A 256 2.96 -18.83 7.11
C PRO A 256 1.93 -19.86 6.60
N ARG A 257 1.50 -20.76 7.48
CA ARG A 257 0.67 -21.94 7.15
C ARG A 257 -0.69 -21.59 6.53
N ASP A 258 -1.34 -20.54 7.03
CA ASP A 258 -2.71 -20.16 6.65
C ASP A 258 -2.79 -18.75 6.01
N GLY A 259 -1.69 -18.24 5.43
CA GLY A 259 -1.69 -16.89 4.83
C GLY A 259 -0.49 -16.52 3.94
N SER A 260 -0.56 -15.31 3.35
CA SER A 260 0.41 -14.63 2.45
C SER A 260 0.44 -15.01 0.96
N GLY A 261 -0.61 -15.65 0.44
CA GLY A 261 -0.79 -15.94 -1.00
C GLY A 261 -1.06 -14.71 -1.90
N GLY A 262 -1.16 -13.52 -1.32
CA GLY A 262 -1.57 -12.28 -1.98
C GLY A 262 -3.09 -12.17 -1.99
N THR A 263 -3.63 -11.36 -1.06
CA THR A 263 -5.02 -10.81 -1.02
C THR A 263 -5.37 -10.14 0.32
N ASP A 264 -4.45 -10.02 1.28
CA ASP A 264 -4.62 -9.11 2.43
C ASP A 264 -4.19 -7.69 2.04
N SER A 265 -4.85 -7.11 1.04
CA SER A 265 -4.54 -5.74 0.62
C SER A 265 -5.03 -4.75 1.68
N MET A 266 -4.08 -3.95 2.20
CA MET A 266 -4.36 -2.55 2.50
C MET A 266 -4.81 -1.94 1.16
N VAL A 267 -6.13 -1.87 0.95
CA VAL A 267 -6.72 -1.54 -0.35
C VAL A 267 -6.37 -0.09 -0.69
N GLU A 268 -5.37 0.11 -1.54
CA GLU A 268 -5.34 1.29 -2.39
C GLU A 268 -6.42 1.09 -3.44
N ASP A 269 -7.48 1.88 -3.31
CA ASP A 269 -8.53 1.94 -4.29
C ASP A 269 -7.96 2.62 -5.53
N ALA A 270 -7.47 1.85 -6.50
CA ALA A 270 -7.06 2.40 -7.79
C ALA A 270 -8.30 2.99 -8.48
N ASP A 271 -8.13 4.10 -9.21
CA ASP A 271 -9.21 4.74 -10.01
C ASP A 271 -9.03 4.53 -11.51
N GLN A 272 -10.09 4.36 -12.29
CA GLN A 272 -9.97 4.37 -13.76
C GLN A 272 -10.12 5.79 -14.32
N CYS A 273 -9.22 6.16 -15.22
CA CYS A 273 -9.40 7.33 -16.08
C CYS A 273 -10.67 7.17 -16.90
N ALA A 274 -11.60 8.09 -16.69
CA ALA A 274 -12.86 8.13 -17.42
C ALA A 274 -12.64 8.10 -18.95
N ALA A 275 -11.74 8.92 -19.47
CA ALA A 275 -11.58 9.16 -20.91
C ALA A 275 -11.20 7.90 -21.71
N ASP A 276 -10.36 7.04 -21.15
CA ASP A 276 -9.81 5.87 -21.87
C ASP A 276 -10.01 4.53 -21.15
N GLY A 277 -10.62 4.54 -19.95
CA GLY A 277 -10.92 3.35 -19.18
C GLY A 277 -9.69 2.63 -18.61
N LYS A 278 -8.51 3.26 -18.65
CA LYS A 278 -7.29 2.72 -18.06
C LYS A 278 -7.17 3.07 -16.59
N TRP A 279 -6.34 2.30 -15.91
CA TRP A 279 -6.04 2.53 -14.51
C TRP A 279 -5.13 3.71 -14.26
N MET A 280 -5.56 4.58 -13.35
CA MET A 280 -4.70 5.49 -12.64
C MET A 280 -3.86 4.70 -11.64
N TRP A 281 -2.64 5.18 -11.45
CA TRP A 281 -1.77 4.70 -10.39
C TRP A 281 -2.09 5.52 -9.12
N GLY A 282 -2.34 4.82 -8.02
CA GLY A 282 -3.00 5.38 -6.83
C GLY A 282 -4.51 5.56 -6.98
N GLY A 283 -5.12 6.08 -5.92
CA GLY A 283 -6.47 6.60 -5.86
C GLY A 283 -6.80 7.05 -4.45
N ASP A 284 -7.75 6.39 -3.77
CA ASP A 284 -8.07 6.70 -2.38
C ASP A 284 -7.25 5.85 -1.40
N MET A 285 -6.67 6.52 -0.41
CA MET A 285 -6.10 5.83 0.75
C MET A 285 -7.19 5.14 1.56
N ALA A 286 -6.94 3.88 1.90
CA ALA A 286 -7.73 3.16 2.88
C ALA A 286 -7.63 3.78 4.27
N MET A 287 -8.67 3.52 5.06
CA MET A 287 -8.70 3.82 6.48
C MET A 287 -7.57 3.05 7.21
N PRO A 288 -6.85 3.69 8.15
CA PRO A 288 -5.81 3.02 8.93
C PRO A 288 -6.31 1.76 9.63
N ARG A 289 -5.49 0.72 9.58
CA ARG A 289 -5.76 -0.59 10.18
C ARG A 289 -4.61 -0.98 11.11
N GLU A 290 -4.95 -1.68 12.18
CA GLU A 290 -3.98 -2.27 13.10
C GLU A 290 -3.63 -3.68 12.63
N VAL A 291 -2.33 -3.97 12.61
CA VAL A 291 -1.78 -5.28 12.25
C VAL A 291 -1.34 -5.98 13.52
N MET A 292 -1.92 -7.15 13.77
CA MET A 292 -1.62 -8.01 14.91
C MET A 292 -1.13 -9.36 14.42
N ALA A 293 -0.42 -10.09 15.28
CA ALA A 293 0.00 -11.45 14.98
C ALA A 293 -0.58 -12.46 15.97
N LYS A 294 -1.02 -13.60 15.43
CA LYS A 294 -1.28 -14.81 16.21
C LYS A 294 0.02 -15.49 16.62
N ASP A 295 -0.06 -16.40 17.58
CA ASP A 295 1.08 -17.20 18.05
C ASP A 295 1.70 -18.07 16.94
N ASP A 296 0.89 -18.50 15.98
CA ASP A 296 1.32 -19.29 14.81
C ASP A 296 2.03 -18.46 13.73
N GLY A 297 2.16 -17.14 13.94
CA GLY A 297 2.79 -16.22 13.01
C GLY A 297 1.83 -15.58 12.00
N THR A 298 0.57 -15.98 11.94
CA THR A 298 -0.40 -15.41 10.99
C THR A 298 -0.78 -13.99 11.38
N LEU A 299 -0.79 -13.05 10.42
CA LEU A 299 -1.26 -11.69 10.62
C LEU A 299 -2.79 -11.60 10.65
N VAL A 300 -3.30 -10.70 11.49
CA VAL A 300 -4.70 -10.29 11.58
C VAL A 300 -4.72 -8.79 11.38
N ILE A 301 -5.58 -8.31 10.49
CA ILE A 301 -5.70 -6.89 10.16
C ILE A 301 -7.11 -6.44 10.51
N GLU A 302 -7.22 -5.46 11.41
CA GLU A 302 -8.49 -4.91 11.86
C GLU A 302 -8.51 -3.39 11.72
N PRO A 303 -9.67 -2.74 11.57
CA PRO A 303 -9.75 -1.29 11.65
C PRO A 303 -9.13 -0.78 12.96
N ALA A 304 -8.30 0.27 12.89
CA ALA A 304 -7.67 0.82 14.09
C ALA A 304 -8.73 1.24 15.13
N LEU A 305 -8.51 0.90 16.40
CA LEU A 305 -9.49 1.13 17.46
C LEU A 305 -9.82 2.63 17.63
N GLU A 306 -8.83 3.51 17.50
CA GLU A 306 -9.01 4.97 17.52
C GLU A 306 -9.96 5.43 16.40
N VAL A 307 -9.84 4.82 15.22
CA VAL A 307 -10.72 5.15 14.10
C VAL A 307 -12.13 4.68 14.38
N LEU A 308 -12.29 3.44 14.84
CA LEU A 308 -13.58 2.90 15.24
C LEU A 308 -14.24 3.79 16.31
N LYS A 309 -13.45 4.19 17.29
CA LYS A 309 -13.88 5.06 18.37
C LYS A 309 -14.31 6.43 17.85
N ASN A 310 -13.45 7.12 17.12
CA ASN A 310 -13.68 8.49 16.69
C ASN A 310 -14.76 8.64 15.62
N MET A 311 -14.93 7.64 14.75
CA MET A 311 -15.94 7.67 13.69
C MET A 311 -17.30 7.12 14.13
N PHE A 312 -17.33 6.17 15.08
CA PHE A 312 -18.54 5.40 15.37
C PHE A 312 -18.95 5.37 16.85
N ILE A 313 -18.27 6.09 17.76
CA ILE A 313 -18.74 6.21 19.15
C ILE A 313 -20.05 7.00 19.23
N ALA A 314 -21.05 6.33 19.83
CA ALA A 314 -22.26 6.89 20.41
C ALA A 314 -23.30 7.50 19.44
N GLN A 315 -23.50 6.86 18.29
CA GLN A 315 -24.75 6.98 17.51
C GLN A 315 -25.61 5.72 17.77
N PRO A 316 -26.95 5.83 17.78
CA PRO A 316 -27.79 4.69 18.13
C PRO A 316 -27.52 3.50 17.21
N SER A 317 -27.14 2.36 17.79
CA SER A 317 -27.06 1.11 17.05
C SER A 317 -28.47 0.66 16.71
N THR A 318 -28.85 0.72 15.44
CA THR A 318 -30.12 0.15 14.99
C THR A 318 -29.97 -1.36 14.89
N LYS A 319 -30.67 -2.09 15.75
CA LYS A 319 -30.71 -3.55 15.67
C LYS A 319 -31.57 -3.94 14.48
N LEU A 320 -30.94 -4.54 13.48
CA LEU A 320 -31.66 -5.16 12.37
C LEU A 320 -32.31 -6.48 12.83
N THR A 321 -33.45 -6.80 12.25
CA THR A 321 -34.14 -8.06 12.53
C THR A 321 -33.34 -9.22 11.97
N ASN A 322 -33.25 -10.31 12.73
CA ASN A 322 -32.67 -11.55 12.23
C ASN A 322 -33.37 -11.96 10.94
N THR A 323 -32.57 -12.21 9.91
CA THR A 323 -33.07 -12.46 8.57
C THR A 323 -32.68 -13.88 8.16
N GLU A 324 -33.69 -14.66 7.81
CA GLU A 324 -33.53 -16.02 7.29
C GLU A 324 -33.88 -16.03 5.81
N CYS A 325 -33.08 -16.68 4.97
CA CYS A 325 -33.37 -16.89 3.57
C CYS A 325 -33.41 -18.40 3.30
N GLU A 326 -34.52 -18.88 2.73
CA GLU A 326 -34.68 -20.28 2.33
C GLU A 326 -35.08 -20.33 0.85
N ALA A 327 -34.25 -21.02 0.06
CA ALA A 327 -34.53 -21.33 -1.33
C ALA A 327 -33.73 -22.58 -1.74
N VAL A 328 -34.42 -23.61 -2.22
CA VAL A 328 -33.80 -24.86 -2.68
C VAL A 328 -33.60 -24.78 -4.18
N GLY A 329 -32.34 -24.89 -4.64
CA GLY A 329 -32.00 -24.87 -6.06
C GLY A 329 -32.08 -23.48 -6.72
N SER A 330 -32.25 -22.41 -5.94
CA SER A 330 -32.32 -21.03 -6.43
C SER A 330 -31.73 -20.04 -5.42
N THR A 331 -31.60 -18.77 -5.82
CA THR A 331 -31.15 -17.67 -4.97
C THR A 331 -32.34 -16.98 -4.31
N ALA A 332 -32.28 -16.77 -2.99
CA ALA A 332 -33.20 -15.89 -2.27
C ALA A 332 -32.49 -14.63 -1.80
N THR A 333 -33.18 -13.49 -1.87
CA THR A 333 -32.70 -12.21 -1.35
C THR A 333 -33.75 -11.59 -0.44
N LYS A 334 -33.30 -10.84 0.57
CA LYS A 334 -34.13 -10.03 1.44
C LYS A 334 -33.49 -8.67 1.63
N SER A 335 -34.27 -7.61 1.43
CA SER A 335 -33.79 -6.25 1.66
C SER A 335 -33.68 -5.98 3.16
N LEU A 336 -32.54 -5.44 3.57
CA LEU A 336 -32.32 -4.93 4.92
C LEU A 336 -32.51 -3.42 4.87
N GLU A 337 -33.53 -2.89 5.54
CA GLU A 337 -33.72 -1.44 5.65
C GLU A 337 -32.67 -0.86 6.61
N ILE A 338 -31.66 -0.21 6.04
CA ILE A 338 -30.61 0.49 6.79
C ILE A 338 -30.95 1.98 6.80
N ASN A 339 -31.61 2.42 7.87
CA ASN A 339 -32.01 3.81 8.07
C ASN A 339 -30.90 4.61 8.80
N CYS A 340 -29.69 4.63 8.25
CA CYS A 340 -28.59 5.46 8.76
C CYS A 340 -27.82 6.13 7.63
N GLU A 341 -27.36 7.37 7.86
CA GLU A 341 -26.47 8.06 6.93
C GLU A 341 -25.06 7.47 6.96
N ARG A 342 -24.32 7.56 5.84
CA ARG A 342 -22.92 7.13 5.76
C ARG A 342 -22.01 8.18 6.44
N PRO A 343 -20.87 7.76 7.03
CA PRO A 343 -20.38 6.39 7.13
C PRO A 343 -21.12 5.56 8.21
N TYR A 344 -21.25 4.25 8.00
CA TYR A 344 -21.83 3.31 8.97
C TYR A 344 -20.97 2.05 9.10
N ILE A 345 -21.12 1.34 10.23
CA ILE A 345 -20.59 -0.02 10.42
C ILE A 345 -21.77 -0.98 10.49
N LEU A 346 -21.71 -2.05 9.70
CA LEU A 346 -22.60 -3.20 9.81
C LEU A 346 -21.88 -4.34 10.53
N THR A 347 -22.41 -4.77 11.68
CA THR A 347 -21.96 -5.98 12.38
C THR A 347 -23.06 -7.03 12.33
N PHE A 348 -22.70 -8.26 11.99
CA PHE A 348 -23.63 -9.38 11.94
C PHE A 348 -22.91 -10.69 12.26
N GLY A 349 -23.66 -11.66 12.77
CA GLY A 349 -23.22 -13.03 12.98
C GLY A 349 -24.01 -13.98 12.09
N ILE A 350 -23.38 -15.06 11.66
CA ILE A 350 -24.02 -16.12 10.89
C ILE A 350 -24.38 -17.23 11.86
N VAL A 351 -25.68 -17.45 12.10
CA VAL A 351 -26.16 -18.47 13.05
C VAL A 351 -25.98 -19.88 12.48
N SER A 352 -26.37 -20.07 11.21
CA SER A 352 -26.22 -21.32 10.48
C SER A 352 -26.39 -21.06 8.99
N SER A 353 -25.77 -21.88 8.15
CA SER A 353 -25.99 -21.85 6.69
C SER A 353 -25.74 -23.23 6.09
N SER A 354 -26.65 -23.66 5.21
CA SER A 354 -26.47 -24.82 4.33
C SER A 354 -26.37 -24.41 2.85
N ALA A 355 -26.26 -23.10 2.59
CA ALA A 355 -26.18 -22.57 1.22
C ALA A 355 -24.79 -22.80 0.63
N ALA A 356 -24.73 -23.05 -0.69
CA ALA A 356 -23.46 -23.15 -1.42
C ALA A 356 -22.64 -21.84 -1.36
N SER A 357 -23.32 -20.70 -1.26
CA SER A 357 -22.75 -19.39 -0.94
C SER A 357 -23.83 -18.49 -0.34
N PHE A 358 -23.44 -17.46 0.41
CA PHE A 358 -24.35 -16.45 0.95
C PHE A 358 -23.61 -15.11 1.12
N GLY A 359 -24.31 -14.01 1.35
CA GLY A 359 -23.63 -12.72 1.38
C GLY A 359 -24.54 -11.51 1.59
N LEU A 360 -23.95 -10.33 1.43
CA LEU A 360 -24.63 -9.05 1.43
C LEU A 360 -24.48 -8.39 0.07
N ILE A 361 -25.51 -7.67 -0.38
CA ILE A 361 -25.45 -6.81 -1.56
C ILE A 361 -25.57 -5.37 -1.08
N PHE A 362 -24.55 -4.57 -1.34
CA PHE A 362 -24.52 -3.15 -1.05
C PHE A 362 -24.88 -2.36 -2.31
N ASP A 363 -25.57 -1.24 -2.13
CA ASP A 363 -25.96 -0.31 -3.20
C ASP A 363 -26.74 -0.98 -4.35
N SER A 364 -27.56 -1.97 -4.01
CA SER A 364 -28.33 -2.78 -4.97
C SER A 364 -29.39 -1.97 -5.72
N THR A 365 -29.53 -2.19 -7.02
CA THR A 365 -30.69 -1.75 -7.80
C THR A 365 -31.87 -2.73 -7.67
N SER A 366 -33.02 -2.40 -8.26
CA SER A 366 -34.19 -3.29 -8.33
C SER A 366 -33.89 -4.66 -8.95
N ASP A 367 -32.85 -4.73 -9.78
CA ASP A 367 -32.45 -5.92 -10.53
C ASP A 367 -31.27 -6.64 -9.83
N LEU A 368 -31.03 -6.31 -8.56
CA LEU A 368 -29.96 -6.85 -7.69
C LEU A 368 -28.52 -6.52 -8.12
N ASN A 369 -28.31 -5.70 -9.14
CA ASN A 369 -26.97 -5.21 -9.47
C ASN A 369 -26.42 -4.36 -8.32
N GLY A 370 -25.23 -4.67 -7.82
CA GLY A 370 -24.60 -3.95 -6.70
C GLY A 370 -23.19 -4.44 -6.41
N CYS A 371 -22.71 -4.12 -5.21
CA CYS A 371 -21.44 -4.64 -4.68
C CYS A 371 -21.74 -5.83 -3.76
N TYR A 372 -21.27 -7.02 -4.07
CA TYR A 372 -21.58 -8.23 -3.30
C TYR A 372 -20.45 -8.54 -2.37
N LEU A 373 -20.70 -8.72 -1.07
CA LEU A 373 -19.80 -9.42 -0.16
C LEU A 373 -20.27 -10.87 -0.06
N ARG A 374 -19.58 -11.80 -0.73
CA ARG A 374 -19.99 -13.20 -0.85
C ARG A 374 -19.07 -14.13 -0.03
N PHE A 375 -19.68 -14.97 0.78
CA PHE A 375 -19.05 -16.01 1.58
C PHE A 375 -19.29 -17.40 0.97
N GLU A 376 -18.24 -18.20 0.90
CA GLU A 376 -18.30 -19.59 0.43
C GLU A 376 -17.83 -20.56 1.53
N PRO A 377 -18.72 -21.44 2.03
CA PRO A 377 -18.34 -22.47 2.99
C PRO A 377 -17.36 -23.48 2.39
N THR A 378 -16.37 -23.89 3.19
CA THR A 378 -15.47 -25.00 2.83
C THR A 378 -15.92 -26.32 3.46
N VAL A 379 -15.28 -27.40 3.01
CA VAL A 379 -15.50 -28.79 3.47
C VAL A 379 -15.40 -28.95 5.00
N ASN A 380 -14.70 -28.05 5.70
CA ASN A 380 -14.55 -28.08 7.16
C ASN A 380 -15.44 -27.05 7.90
N SER A 381 -16.47 -26.51 7.26
CA SER A 381 -17.33 -25.44 7.81
C SER A 381 -16.62 -24.12 8.13
N ASN A 382 -15.36 -23.98 7.71
CA ASN A 382 -14.65 -22.70 7.70
C ASN A 382 -15.09 -21.89 6.46
N ILE A 383 -15.15 -20.56 6.58
CA ILE A 383 -15.44 -19.66 5.46
C ILE A 383 -14.10 -19.33 4.78
N ARG A 384 -13.92 -19.66 3.48
CA ARG A 384 -12.61 -19.49 2.81
C ARG A 384 -12.37 -18.10 2.23
N ALA A 385 -13.44 -17.45 1.79
CA ALA A 385 -13.34 -16.27 0.95
C ALA A 385 -14.54 -15.36 1.22
N ALA A 386 -14.26 -14.09 1.40
CA ALA A 386 -15.22 -13.00 1.34
C ALA A 386 -14.90 -12.22 0.07
N ALA A 387 -15.59 -12.51 -1.04
CA ALA A 387 -15.33 -11.87 -2.33
C ALA A 387 -16.16 -10.60 -2.48
N MET A 388 -15.56 -9.50 -2.99
CA MET A 388 -16.29 -8.33 -3.47
C MET A 388 -16.52 -8.37 -4.98
N LEU A 389 -17.78 -8.57 -5.43
CA LEU A 389 -18.16 -8.60 -6.86
C LEU A 389 -18.98 -7.36 -7.23
N TYR A 390 -18.92 -6.90 -8.49
CA TYR A 390 -19.63 -5.70 -8.97
C TYR A 390 -20.37 -5.94 -10.30
N ASP A 391 -21.68 -5.61 -10.37
CA ASP A 391 -22.56 -5.86 -11.54
C ASP A 391 -23.03 -4.59 -12.29
N VAL A 392 -22.35 -3.44 -12.19
CA VAL A 392 -22.87 -2.15 -12.71
C VAL A 392 -22.30 -1.74 -14.08
N PRO A 393 -23.12 -1.31 -15.08
CA PRO A 393 -22.65 -0.75 -16.35
C PRO A 393 -21.77 0.50 -16.18
N LYS A 394 -20.66 0.55 -16.95
CA LYS A 394 -19.56 1.55 -16.89
C LYS A 394 -19.98 3.04 -16.95
N ALA A 395 -21.13 3.35 -17.55
CA ALA A 395 -21.63 4.73 -17.67
C ALA A 395 -22.29 5.26 -16.38
N THR A 396 -22.94 4.38 -15.60
CA THR A 396 -23.57 4.74 -14.32
C THR A 396 -22.54 4.83 -13.19
N LEU A 397 -21.41 4.14 -13.33
CA LEU A 397 -20.23 4.25 -12.47
C LEU A 397 -19.65 5.67 -12.45
N ARG A 398 -19.64 6.41 -13.58
CA ARG A 398 -19.12 7.80 -13.61
C ARG A 398 -19.94 8.80 -12.79
N GLN A 399 -21.27 8.67 -12.76
CA GLN A 399 -22.13 9.57 -11.97
C GLN A 399 -22.07 9.25 -10.47
N ARG A 400 -21.71 8.00 -10.12
CA ARG A 400 -21.65 7.52 -8.73
C ARG A 400 -20.23 7.49 -8.16
N ALA A 401 -19.20 7.72 -8.97
CA ALA A 401 -17.80 7.88 -8.56
C ALA A 401 -17.49 9.19 -7.79
N TYR A 402 -18.51 10.01 -7.47
CA TYR A 402 -18.48 10.85 -6.27
C TYR A 402 -18.54 10.02 -4.96
N SER A 403 -18.54 8.69 -5.07
CA SER A 403 -18.39 7.70 -4.02
C SER A 403 -17.88 6.36 -4.60
N VAL A 404 -16.55 6.18 -4.61
CA VAL A 404 -15.78 4.90 -4.56
C VAL A 404 -15.76 3.95 -5.80
N THR A 405 -14.53 3.80 -6.36
CA THR A 405 -13.75 2.80 -7.19
C THR A 405 -14.22 1.32 -7.36
N SER A 406 -13.77 0.40 -8.26
CA SER A 406 -12.49 0.07 -9.00
C SER A 406 -12.69 -1.12 -10.03
N GLN A 407 -11.86 -1.38 -11.10
CA GLN A 407 -11.63 -2.74 -11.76
C GLN A 407 -10.41 -3.00 -12.76
N ARG A 408 -9.36 -3.81 -12.43
CA ARG A 408 -7.92 -3.75 -12.94
C ARG A 408 -7.70 -4.26 -14.38
N ASN A 409 -6.74 -3.69 -15.15
CA ASN A 409 -6.21 -4.31 -16.38
C ASN A 409 -4.77 -3.83 -16.69
N SER A 410 -3.87 -4.80 -16.87
CA SER A 410 -2.43 -4.63 -17.03
C SER A 410 -1.89 -5.54 -18.15
N THR A 411 -1.43 -5.01 -19.29
CA THR A 411 -0.34 -5.63 -20.09
C THR A 411 0.24 -4.66 -21.16
N PRO A 412 1.55 -4.69 -21.47
CA PRO A 412 2.18 -3.94 -22.56
C PRO A 412 1.93 -4.58 -23.95
N ASN A 413 1.73 -3.78 -24.99
CA ASN A 413 1.53 -4.24 -26.37
C ASN A 413 2.87 -4.61 -27.03
N LEU A 414 2.96 -5.83 -27.58
CA LEU A 414 3.11 -6.07 -29.03
C LEU A 414 3.01 -7.58 -29.36
N GLN A 415 2.00 -7.90 -30.19
CA GLN A 415 1.70 -9.16 -30.92
C GLN A 415 0.67 -10.17 -30.34
N LYS A 416 -0.60 -9.86 -30.68
CA LYS A 416 -1.72 -10.70 -31.18
C LYS A 416 -2.37 -11.83 -30.34
N LEU A 417 -3.68 -11.60 -30.12
CA LEU A 417 -4.85 -12.47 -30.34
C LEU A 417 -4.95 -13.81 -29.56
N THR A 418 -5.76 -13.80 -28.50
CA THR A 418 -7.01 -14.58 -28.38
C THR A 418 -7.80 -14.09 -27.16
N LEU A 419 -9.13 -14.02 -27.27
CA LEU A 419 -10.03 -13.71 -26.16
C LEU A 419 -9.96 -14.84 -25.13
N TYR A 420 -9.47 -14.53 -23.94
CA TYR A 420 -9.59 -15.40 -22.78
C TYR A 420 -10.30 -14.61 -21.69
N GLU A 421 -11.58 -14.92 -21.51
CA GLU A 421 -12.36 -14.52 -20.35
C GLU A 421 -12.02 -15.51 -19.24
N GLU A 422 -11.43 -15.05 -18.14
CA GLU A 422 -11.47 -15.81 -16.90
C GLU A 422 -11.40 -14.90 -15.66
N SER A 423 -12.02 -15.45 -14.63
CA SER A 423 -12.63 -14.79 -13.48
C SER A 423 -11.59 -14.18 -12.53
N ALA A 424 -11.77 -12.90 -12.21
CA ALA A 424 -11.11 -12.32 -11.05
C ALA A 424 -11.71 -12.93 -9.78
N LEU A 425 -10.98 -13.87 -9.15
CA LEU A 425 -11.10 -14.13 -7.72
C LEU A 425 -10.46 -12.94 -7.01
N VAL A 426 -11.29 -12.15 -6.34
CA VAL A 426 -10.91 -11.12 -5.36
C VAL A 426 -11.55 -11.51 -4.05
#